data_AF-A0A536W0G7-F1
#
_entry.id   AF-A0A536W0G7-F1
#
_cell.length_a   1.000
_cell.length_b   1.000
_cell.length_c   1.000
_cell.angle_alpha   90.00
_cell.angle_beta   90.00
_cell.angle_gamma   90.00
#
_symmetry.space_group_name_H-M   'P 1'
#
loop_
_entity.id
_entity.type
_entity.pdbx_description
1 polymer ?
#
loop_
_entity_poly.entity_id
_entity_poly.type
_entity_poly.pdbx_seq_one_letter_code
_entity_poly.pdbx_strand_id
1 'polypeptide(L)'
;MQAVQPRHVGAPGRHFHSGAGGARRASGSLIHRLLSAFLLAVAAPFASAQTFAELASDGSPSRHQRLVQAAQREGSLTVYTSNAAPTIQALSADFEKRYGVRVNAWRASSAKVLQRAVAEKRANRWDFDAVSVSSPELEALVRENLLQEVNSGWHKEMLEGTLPAHRGWAPQFINVFVQAYNTRAVGKQDLPKRWADLLDPRWRGKLGVEAKAGEWYCSLLKNLGEEKGAELFR
;
A
#
# COMPACT_ATOMS: atom_id res chain seq x y z
N MET A 1 2.02 18.97 13.76
CA MET A 1 2.01 19.57 12.42
C MET A 1 3.44 20.01 12.11
N GLN A 2 4.22 19.15 11.46
CA GLN A 2 5.57 19.45 11.00
C GLN A 2 5.77 18.67 9.70
N ALA A 3 5.98 19.41 8.62
CA ALA A 3 6.21 18.89 7.28
C ALA A 3 7.61 18.26 7.22
N VAL A 4 7.70 17.02 6.75
CA VAL A 4 8.98 16.34 6.49
C VAL A 4 9.17 16.29 4.98
N GLN A 5 10.26 16.89 4.51
CA GLN A 5 10.67 16.94 3.11
C GLN A 5 11.14 15.55 2.61
N PRO A 6 10.96 15.22 1.32
CA PRO A 6 11.53 14.02 0.72
C PRO A 6 13.05 14.15 0.49
N ARG A 7 13.72 12.99 0.57
CA ARG A 7 15.19 12.82 0.58
C ARG A 7 15.88 13.40 -0.66
N HIS A 8 17.02 14.05 -0.42
CA HIS A 8 18.01 14.38 -1.45
C HIS A 8 18.57 13.12 -2.11
N VAL A 9 18.47 13.07 -3.44
CA VAL A 9 19.19 12.14 -4.31
C VAL A 9 20.62 12.66 -4.46
N GLY A 10 21.60 11.85 -4.06
CA GLY A 10 23.02 12.15 -4.21
C GLY A 10 23.46 12.06 -5.67
N ALA A 11 24.23 13.06 -6.11
CA ALA A 11 25.00 13.04 -7.34
C ALA A 11 26.50 13.19 -7.01
N PRO A 12 27.41 12.69 -7.86
CA PRO A 12 28.75 12.24 -7.46
C PRO A 12 29.76 13.37 -7.28
N GLY A 13 30.64 13.19 -6.29
CA GLY A 13 31.71 14.12 -5.96
C GLY A 13 32.75 14.28 -7.08
N ARG A 14 33.05 15.53 -7.43
CA ARG A 14 34.26 15.92 -8.17
C ARG A 14 35.17 16.74 -7.25
N HIS A 15 36.40 16.24 -7.17
CA HIS A 15 37.69 16.77 -6.69
C HIS A 15 37.79 18.19 -6.12
N PHE A 16 38.47 18.29 -4.96
CA PHE A 16 39.32 19.41 -4.62
C PHE A 16 40.71 18.90 -4.19
N HIS A 17 41.74 19.33 -4.92
CA HIS A 17 43.13 19.31 -4.47
C HIS A 17 43.56 20.77 -4.28
N SER A 18 44.12 21.04 -3.11
CA SER A 18 44.63 22.33 -2.64
C SER A 18 46.14 22.42 -2.90
N GLY A 19 46.63 23.64 -3.13
CA GLY A 19 48.06 23.98 -3.21
C GLY A 19 48.25 25.22 -4.12
N ALA A 20 48.10 26.45 -3.62
CA ALA A 20 49.04 27.22 -2.80
C ALA A 20 50.28 27.72 -3.56
N GLY A 21 50.47 29.04 -3.56
CA GLY A 21 51.79 29.67 -3.67
C GLY A 21 51.94 30.69 -4.81
N GLY A 22 52.21 31.96 -4.44
CA GLY A 22 52.90 32.89 -5.34
C GLY A 22 52.34 34.31 -5.39
N ALA A 23 52.60 35.10 -4.35
CA ALA A 23 52.41 36.54 -4.37
C ALA A 23 53.40 37.24 -5.32
N ARG A 24 52.96 38.32 -5.99
CA ARG A 24 53.79 39.50 -6.31
C ARG A 24 52.89 40.70 -6.65
N ARG A 25 53.21 41.83 -6.02
CA ARG A 25 52.60 43.16 -6.14
C ARG A 25 53.10 43.91 -7.37
N ALA A 26 52.23 44.68 -8.01
CA ALA A 26 52.50 45.97 -8.68
C ALA A 26 51.13 46.64 -8.91
N SER A 27 50.80 47.71 -8.17
CA SER A 27 50.99 49.14 -8.52
C SER A 27 50.16 49.62 -9.72
N GLY A 28 49.32 50.64 -9.49
CA GLY A 28 48.80 51.51 -10.54
C GLY A 28 47.28 51.72 -10.53
N SER A 29 46.84 52.89 -10.08
CA SER A 29 45.47 53.43 -10.19
C SER A 29 44.98 53.49 -11.64
N LEU A 30 43.67 53.40 -11.89
CA LEU A 30 42.89 54.26 -12.81
C LEU A 30 41.42 53.77 -12.81
N ILE A 31 40.50 54.48 -12.15
CA ILE A 31 39.51 55.38 -12.78
C ILE A 31 38.45 54.66 -13.63
N HIS A 32 37.23 54.63 -13.09
CA HIS A 32 35.91 54.73 -13.74
C HIS A 32 35.74 54.14 -15.14
N ARG A 33 34.99 53.04 -15.21
CA ARG A 33 33.76 52.84 -16.00
C ARG A 33 33.47 51.35 -16.04
N LEU A 34 32.23 50.96 -15.74
CA LEU A 34 31.38 50.09 -16.57
C LEU A 34 30.33 49.34 -15.73
N LEU A 35 29.10 49.35 -16.27
CA LEU A 35 28.07 48.32 -16.18
C LEU A 35 27.10 48.36 -14.99
N SER A 36 26.19 49.33 -15.06
CA SER A 36 24.77 49.10 -14.83
C SER A 36 24.27 47.97 -15.74
N ALA A 37 24.00 46.79 -15.20
CA ALA A 37 23.05 45.79 -15.71
C ALA A 37 23.21 44.47 -14.96
N PHE A 38 22.55 44.29 -13.83
CA PHE A 38 22.10 42.95 -13.40
C PHE A 38 21.17 43.10 -12.19
N LEU A 39 19.86 43.10 -12.42
CA LEU A 39 18.83 42.77 -11.43
C LEU A 39 17.46 42.65 -12.12
N LEU A 40 17.38 41.74 -13.09
CA LEU A 40 16.12 41.06 -13.43
C LEU A 40 16.16 39.71 -12.69
N ALA A 41 15.89 39.76 -11.38
CA ALA A 41 15.59 38.56 -10.63
C ALA A 41 14.23 38.05 -11.11
N VAL A 42 14.25 37.11 -12.05
CA VAL A 42 13.09 36.33 -12.46
C VAL A 42 12.59 35.60 -11.20
N ALA A 43 11.51 36.10 -10.62
CA ALA A 43 10.73 35.35 -9.66
C ALA A 43 10.06 34.19 -10.40
N ALA A 44 10.78 33.07 -10.54
CA ALA A 44 10.16 31.81 -10.90
C ALA A 44 9.18 31.47 -9.76
N PRO A 45 7.87 31.30 -10.03
CA PRO A 45 6.97 30.83 -9.01
C PRO A 45 7.46 29.45 -8.59
N PHE A 46 7.81 29.29 -7.31
CA PHE A 46 7.95 27.97 -6.71
C PHE A 46 6.59 27.28 -6.89
N ALA A 47 6.48 26.41 -7.89
CA ALA A 47 5.36 25.49 -7.99
C ALA A 47 5.39 24.67 -6.70
N SER A 48 4.49 24.96 -5.76
CA SER A 48 4.40 24.19 -4.52
C SER A 48 4.10 22.75 -4.92
N ALA A 49 5.01 21.84 -4.59
CA ALA A 49 4.74 20.42 -4.74
C ALA A 49 3.46 20.09 -3.95
N GLN A 50 2.46 19.55 -4.63
CA GLN A 50 1.22 19.11 -3.99
C GLN A 50 1.55 18.11 -2.88
N THR A 51 0.85 18.21 -1.75
CA THR A 51 0.98 17.24 -0.68
C THR A 51 0.42 15.88 -1.12
N PHE A 52 0.85 14.80 -0.46
CA PHE A 52 0.30 13.47 -0.73
C PHE A 52 -1.22 13.42 -0.54
N ALA A 53 -1.76 14.11 0.48
CA ALA A 53 -3.20 14.16 0.76
C ALA A 53 -3.98 14.92 -0.33
N GLU A 54 -3.43 16.01 -0.86
CA GLU A 54 -4.01 16.72 -2.02
C GLU A 54 -4.01 15.82 -3.26
N LEU A 55 -2.91 15.13 -3.53
CA LEU A 55 -2.84 14.15 -4.62
C LEU A 55 -3.81 12.99 -4.43
N ALA A 56 -4.03 12.54 -3.19
CA ALA A 56 -4.90 11.41 -2.89
C ALA A 56 -6.39 11.78 -3.05
N SER A 57 -6.77 13.00 -2.69
CA SER A 57 -8.14 13.51 -2.73
C SER A 57 -8.57 14.10 -4.08
N ASP A 58 -7.60 14.44 -4.94
CA ASP A 58 -7.84 14.99 -6.27
C ASP A 58 -8.80 14.12 -7.11
N GLY A 59 -9.89 14.73 -7.57
CA GLY A 59 -10.93 14.08 -8.37
C GLY A 59 -10.84 14.43 -9.87
N SER A 60 -9.80 15.14 -10.30
CA SER A 60 -9.71 15.63 -11.68
C SER A 60 -9.59 14.47 -12.68
N PRO A 61 -10.20 14.55 -13.87
CA PRO A 61 -10.07 13.51 -14.90
C PRO A 61 -8.61 13.26 -15.33
N SER A 62 -7.78 14.30 -15.24
CA SER A 62 -6.35 14.25 -15.60
C SER A 62 -5.45 13.64 -14.51
N ARG A 63 -5.98 13.35 -13.31
CA ARG A 63 -5.21 12.80 -12.20
C ARG A 63 -4.55 11.46 -12.56
N HIS A 64 -5.29 10.54 -13.16
CA HIS A 64 -4.77 9.20 -13.47
C HIS A 64 -3.53 9.28 -14.38
N GLN A 65 -3.60 10.10 -15.44
CA GLN A 65 -2.47 10.29 -16.35
C GLN A 65 -1.24 10.90 -15.63
N ARG A 66 -1.45 11.87 -14.72
CA ARG A 66 -0.36 12.43 -13.91
C ARG A 66 0.29 11.38 -13.00
N LEU A 67 -0.52 10.56 -12.33
CA LEU A 67 -0.02 9.49 -11.45
C LEU A 67 0.80 8.47 -12.23
N VAL A 68 0.33 8.04 -13.41
CA VAL A 68 1.07 7.08 -14.25
C VAL A 68 2.40 7.67 -14.70
N GLN A 69 2.43 8.92 -15.18
CA GLN A 69 3.69 9.56 -15.59
C GLN A 69 4.68 9.72 -14.43
N ALA A 70 4.20 10.07 -13.24
CA ALA A 70 5.04 10.18 -12.05
C ALA A 70 5.61 8.81 -11.65
N ALA A 71 4.75 7.79 -11.56
CA ALA A 71 5.17 6.43 -11.24
C ALA A 71 6.16 5.85 -12.26
N GLN A 72 6.01 6.16 -13.54
CA GLN A 72 6.97 5.78 -14.59
C GLN A 72 8.34 6.43 -14.40
N ARG A 73 8.39 7.69 -13.94
CA ARG A 73 9.66 8.37 -13.62
C ARG A 73 10.33 7.78 -12.37
N GLU A 74 9.53 7.35 -11.40
CA GLU A 74 10.02 6.68 -10.18
C GLU A 74 10.45 5.23 -10.44
N GLY A 75 9.79 4.56 -11.40
CA GLY A 75 10.18 3.28 -11.97
C GLY A 75 9.72 2.03 -11.21
N SER A 76 9.39 2.14 -9.92
CA SER A 76 8.88 1.01 -9.15
C SER A 76 8.04 1.41 -7.96
N LEU A 77 7.20 0.49 -7.48
CA LEU A 77 6.50 0.58 -6.20
C LEU A 77 6.69 -0.71 -5.39
N THR A 78 6.54 -0.60 -4.08
CA THR A 78 6.63 -1.72 -3.14
C THR A 78 5.27 -2.01 -2.51
N VAL A 79 4.82 -3.27 -2.59
CA VAL A 79 3.56 -3.72 -2.02
C VAL A 79 3.80 -4.73 -0.90
N TYR A 80 3.22 -4.50 0.26
CA TYR A 80 3.11 -5.52 1.30
C TYR A 80 1.79 -6.27 1.16
N THR A 81 1.83 -7.60 1.08
CA THR A 81 0.61 -8.36 0.77
C THR A 81 0.53 -9.73 1.46
N SER A 82 -0.70 -10.21 1.64
CA SER A 82 -1.00 -11.59 2.03
C SER A 82 -1.50 -12.48 0.89
N ASN A 83 -1.69 -11.91 -0.30
CA ASN A 83 -2.13 -12.64 -1.49
C ASN A 83 -1.21 -13.81 -1.81
N ALA A 84 -1.77 -14.94 -2.24
CA ALA A 84 -0.99 -16.12 -2.64
C ALA A 84 0.01 -15.76 -3.77
N ALA A 85 1.16 -16.44 -3.80
CA ALA A 85 2.23 -16.13 -4.75
C ALA A 85 1.75 -16.07 -6.23
N PRO A 86 0.94 -17.03 -6.73
CA PRO A 86 0.42 -16.95 -8.10
C PRO A 86 -0.45 -15.72 -8.35
N THR A 87 -1.26 -15.32 -7.37
CA THR A 87 -2.15 -14.16 -7.46
C THR A 87 -1.36 -12.87 -7.56
N ILE A 88 -0.41 -12.63 -6.65
CA ILE A 88 0.39 -11.40 -6.70
C ILE A 88 1.29 -11.36 -7.93
N GLN A 89 1.84 -12.50 -8.37
CA GLN A 89 2.63 -12.57 -9.61
C GLN A 89 1.81 -12.17 -10.84
N ALA A 90 0.58 -12.69 -10.97
CA ALA A 90 -0.29 -12.35 -12.09
C ALA A 90 -0.68 -10.86 -12.09
N LEU A 91 -1.03 -10.32 -10.93
CA LEU A 91 -1.37 -8.89 -10.78
C LEU A 91 -0.18 -7.99 -11.06
N SER A 92 1.00 -8.31 -10.51
CA SER A 92 2.25 -7.58 -10.78
C SER A 92 2.59 -7.57 -12.26
N ALA A 93 2.51 -8.72 -12.94
CA ALA A 93 2.83 -8.83 -14.36
C ALA A 93 1.87 -8.00 -15.24
N ASP A 94 0.57 -8.03 -14.95
CA ASP A 94 -0.42 -7.22 -15.67
C ASP A 94 -0.21 -5.71 -15.41
N PHE A 95 0.06 -5.31 -14.17
CA PHE A 95 0.36 -3.92 -13.82
C PHE A 95 1.63 -3.41 -14.51
N GLU A 96 2.72 -4.19 -14.43
CA GLU A 96 4.00 -3.89 -15.07
C GLU A 96 3.84 -3.75 -16.59
N LYS A 97 3.08 -4.64 -17.22
CA LYS A 97 2.79 -4.58 -18.66
C LYS A 97 2.00 -3.33 -19.05
N ARG A 98 1.01 -2.93 -18.26
CA ARG A 98 0.14 -1.77 -18.55
C ARG A 98 0.84 -0.45 -18.35
N TYR A 99 1.65 -0.34 -17.30
CA TYR A 99 2.16 0.95 -16.84
C TYR A 99 3.68 1.09 -16.96
N GLY A 100 4.44 0.02 -17.19
CA GLY A 100 5.90 0.06 -17.24
C GLY A 100 6.55 0.38 -15.89
N VAL A 101 5.85 0.12 -14.78
CA VAL A 101 6.29 0.39 -13.41
C VAL A 101 6.46 -0.94 -12.69
N ARG A 102 7.67 -1.21 -12.19
CA ARG A 102 8.00 -2.48 -11.51
C ARG A 102 7.28 -2.62 -10.17
N VAL A 103 6.78 -3.81 -9.85
CA VAL A 103 6.13 -4.11 -8.57
C VAL A 103 7.03 -5.00 -7.72
N ASN A 104 7.58 -4.42 -6.65
CA ASN A 104 8.33 -5.14 -5.63
C ASN A 104 7.36 -5.66 -4.55
N ALA A 105 6.98 -6.93 -4.61
CA ALA A 105 6.07 -7.51 -3.62
C ALA A 105 6.82 -8.16 -2.46
N TRP A 106 6.50 -7.77 -1.22
CA TRP A 106 6.85 -8.53 -0.02
C TRP A 106 5.62 -9.23 0.54
N ARG A 107 5.70 -10.56 0.64
CA ARG A 107 4.57 -11.40 1.02
C ARG A 107 4.73 -12.00 2.42
N ALA A 108 3.71 -11.84 3.26
CA ALA A 108 3.58 -12.53 4.55
C ALA A 108 2.10 -12.71 4.92
N SER A 109 1.77 -13.36 6.05
CA SER A 109 0.37 -13.37 6.53
C SER A 109 -0.11 -11.95 6.85
N SER A 110 -1.41 -11.68 6.76
CA SER A 110 -1.99 -10.35 7.06
C SER A 110 -1.52 -9.82 8.43
N ALA A 111 -1.55 -10.66 9.47
CA ALA A 111 -1.05 -10.31 10.80
C ALA A 111 0.45 -9.90 10.81
N LYS A 112 1.31 -10.57 10.03
CA LYS A 112 2.73 -10.23 9.93
C LYS A 112 2.94 -8.92 9.18
N VAL A 113 2.14 -8.67 8.15
CA VAL A 113 2.14 -7.39 7.42
C VAL A 113 1.73 -6.24 8.36
N LEU A 114 0.64 -6.39 9.13
CA LEU A 114 0.20 -5.42 10.11
C LEU A 114 1.30 -5.13 11.14
N GLN A 115 1.86 -6.18 11.76
CA GLN A 115 2.94 -6.05 12.75
C GLN A 115 4.14 -5.28 12.19
N ARG A 116 4.56 -5.62 10.96
CA ARG A 116 5.66 -4.96 10.29
C ARG A 116 5.36 -3.49 10.02
N ALA A 117 4.21 -3.16 9.42
CA ALA A 117 3.85 -1.79 9.08
C ALA A 117 3.75 -0.89 10.32
N VAL A 118 3.20 -1.41 11.43
CA VAL A 118 3.14 -0.69 12.71
C VAL A 118 4.52 -0.50 13.31
N ALA A 119 5.40 -1.50 13.25
CA ALA A 119 6.77 -1.38 13.72
C ALA A 119 7.57 -0.34 12.91
N GLU A 120 7.43 -0.36 11.59
CA GLU A 120 8.03 0.61 10.66
C GLU A 120 7.55 2.04 10.93
N LYS A 121 6.24 2.24 11.15
CA LYS A 121 5.71 3.53 11.59
C LYS A 121 6.33 4.01 12.89
N ARG A 122 6.43 3.15 13.91
CA ARG A 122 7.04 3.50 15.20
C ARG A 122 8.52 3.89 15.07
N ALA A 123 9.22 3.29 14.11
CA ALA A 123 10.59 3.65 13.75
C ALA A 123 10.69 4.91 12.87
N ASN A 124 9.56 5.54 12.52
CA ASN A 124 9.47 6.64 11.55
C ASN A 124 10.16 6.33 10.22
N ARG A 125 10.06 5.07 9.79
CA ARG A 125 10.62 4.57 8.53
C ARG A 125 9.77 3.43 8.01
N TRP A 126 9.14 3.64 6.87
CA TRP A 126 8.39 2.63 6.12
C TRP A 126 8.97 2.50 4.72
N ASP A 127 9.02 1.27 4.21
CA ASP A 127 9.61 0.95 2.91
C ASP A 127 8.55 0.45 1.90
N PHE A 128 7.26 0.69 2.16
CA PHE A 128 6.15 0.27 1.28
C PHE A 128 5.31 1.46 0.78
N ASP A 129 4.71 1.29 -0.39
CA ASP A 129 3.84 2.27 -1.04
C ASP A 129 2.36 1.86 -0.97
N ALA A 130 2.09 0.55 -0.93
CA ALA A 130 0.74 0.00 -0.82
C ALA A 130 0.69 -1.26 0.05
N VAL A 131 -0.48 -1.52 0.61
CA VAL A 131 -0.76 -2.74 1.38
C VAL A 131 -2.01 -3.43 0.85
N SER A 132 -1.93 -4.75 0.66
CA SER A 132 -3.03 -5.58 0.16
C SER A 132 -3.17 -6.83 1.04
N VAL A 133 -4.00 -6.71 2.07
CA VAL A 133 -4.27 -7.75 3.09
C VAL A 133 -5.77 -7.84 3.40
N SER A 134 -6.16 -8.74 4.30
CA SER A 134 -7.55 -8.91 4.74
C SER A 134 -8.10 -7.65 5.42
N SER A 135 -9.42 -7.45 5.30
CA SER A 135 -10.11 -6.26 5.80
C SER A 135 -9.90 -5.98 7.30
N PRO A 136 -9.89 -6.96 8.23
CA PRO A 136 -9.64 -6.67 9.64
C PRO A 136 -8.28 -6.01 9.91
N GLU A 137 -7.23 -6.44 9.21
CA GLU A 137 -5.91 -5.83 9.30
C GLU A 137 -5.85 -4.46 8.61
N LEU A 138 -6.55 -4.25 7.49
CA LEU A 138 -6.68 -2.93 6.89
C LEU A 138 -7.36 -1.94 7.85
N GLU A 139 -8.43 -2.36 8.52
CA GLU A 139 -9.11 -1.58 9.56
C GLU A 139 -8.19 -1.26 10.75
N ALA A 140 -7.32 -2.21 11.12
CA ALA A 140 -6.29 -1.95 12.14
C ALA A 140 -5.29 -0.89 11.66
N LEU A 141 -4.84 -0.95 10.41
CA LEU A 141 -3.94 0.06 9.83
C LEU A 141 -4.59 1.45 9.76
N VAL A 142 -5.90 1.55 9.51
CA VAL A 142 -6.65 2.81 9.60
C VAL A 142 -6.59 3.39 11.00
N ARG A 143 -6.88 2.58 12.04
CA ARG A 143 -6.81 3.02 13.45
C ARG A 143 -5.40 3.42 13.87
N GLU A 144 -4.41 2.75 13.31
CA GLU A 144 -3.00 3.10 13.50
C GLU A 144 -2.57 4.32 12.67
N ASN A 145 -3.46 5.00 11.93
CA ASN A 145 -3.16 6.13 11.05
C ASN A 145 -2.01 5.83 10.08
N LEU A 146 -2.06 4.65 9.45
CA LEU A 146 -1.07 4.17 8.49
C LEU A 146 -1.56 4.25 7.03
N LEU A 147 -2.85 4.45 6.83
CA LEU A 147 -3.46 4.53 5.51
C LEU A 147 -3.93 5.95 5.21
N GLN A 148 -3.86 6.31 3.94
CA GLN A 148 -4.34 7.59 3.42
C GLN A 148 -5.70 7.38 2.76
N GLU A 149 -6.66 8.26 3.06
CA GLU A 149 -7.90 8.34 2.29
C GLU A 149 -7.56 8.65 0.82
N VAL A 150 -8.09 7.83 -0.10
CA VAL A 150 -7.92 8.02 -1.54
C VAL A 150 -9.27 8.26 -2.21
N ASN A 151 -9.34 9.28 -3.05
CA ASN A 151 -10.44 9.49 -3.96
C ASN A 151 -10.07 8.88 -5.33
N SER A 152 -10.65 7.73 -5.64
CA SER A 152 -10.42 7.03 -6.91
C SER A 152 -11.67 7.08 -7.77
N GLY A 153 -11.51 7.36 -9.08
CA GLY A 153 -12.61 7.26 -10.04
C GLY A 153 -13.21 5.84 -10.09
N TRP A 154 -12.37 4.83 -9.87
CA TRP A 154 -12.74 3.41 -9.83
C TRP A 154 -13.67 3.05 -8.66
N HIS A 155 -13.78 3.89 -7.63
CA HIS A 155 -14.71 3.65 -6.52
C HIS A 155 -16.18 3.60 -6.99
N LYS A 156 -16.50 4.24 -8.13
CA LYS A 156 -17.85 4.24 -8.71
C LYS A 156 -18.22 2.91 -9.37
N GLU A 157 -17.22 2.10 -9.70
CA GLU A 157 -17.40 0.78 -10.34
C GLU A 157 -17.47 -0.35 -9.31
N MET A 158 -17.28 -0.03 -8.03
CA MET A 158 -17.32 -1.02 -6.95
C MET A 158 -18.75 -1.41 -6.62
N LEU A 159 -18.90 -2.63 -6.12
CA LEU A 159 -20.18 -3.12 -5.63
C LEU A 159 -20.68 -2.25 -4.47
N GLU A 160 -21.97 -1.93 -4.52
CA GLU A 160 -22.63 -1.11 -3.50
C GLU A 160 -22.42 -1.70 -2.10
N GLY A 161 -22.12 -0.84 -1.12
CA GLY A 161 -21.90 -1.24 0.27
C GLY A 161 -20.54 -1.87 0.57
N THR A 162 -19.65 -2.04 -0.41
CA THR A 162 -18.33 -2.66 -0.18
C THR A 162 -17.22 -1.67 0.16
N LEU A 163 -17.34 -0.41 -0.28
CA LEU A 163 -16.36 0.62 0.03
C LEU A 163 -16.58 1.18 1.46
N PRO A 164 -15.57 1.16 2.34
CA PRO A 164 -15.67 1.77 3.66
C PRO A 164 -15.90 3.29 3.58
N ALA A 165 -16.73 3.82 4.49
CA ALA A 165 -17.05 5.26 4.53
C ALA A 165 -15.81 6.15 4.67
N HIS A 166 -14.80 5.70 5.43
CA HIS A 166 -13.56 6.46 5.65
C HIS A 166 -12.57 6.38 4.47
N ARG A 167 -12.81 5.53 3.46
CA ARG A 167 -12.04 5.47 2.19
C ARG A 167 -10.52 5.30 2.32
N GLY A 168 -10.05 4.84 3.47
CA GLY A 168 -8.63 4.57 3.74
C GLY A 168 -8.12 3.31 3.07
N TRP A 169 -9.03 2.45 2.61
CA TRP A 169 -8.74 1.31 1.76
C TRP A 169 -9.95 1.02 0.88
N ALA A 170 -9.75 0.22 -0.17
CA ALA A 170 -10.80 -0.24 -1.07
C ALA A 170 -10.68 -1.77 -1.26
N PRO A 171 -11.81 -2.52 -1.29
CA PRO A 171 -11.76 -3.97 -1.45
C PRO A 171 -11.23 -4.36 -2.83
N GLN A 172 -10.25 -5.27 -2.84
CA GLN A 172 -9.70 -5.85 -4.07
C GLN A 172 -10.40 -7.15 -4.46
N PHE A 173 -10.87 -7.91 -3.47
CA PHE A 173 -11.51 -9.21 -3.63
C PHE A 173 -12.73 -9.33 -2.74
N ILE A 174 -13.72 -10.10 -3.20
CA ILE A 174 -14.75 -10.66 -2.33
C ILE A 174 -14.42 -12.14 -2.14
N ASN A 175 -14.10 -12.50 -0.91
CA ASN A 175 -13.84 -13.88 -0.54
C ASN A 175 -15.14 -14.55 -0.12
N VAL A 176 -15.44 -15.70 -0.73
CA VAL A 176 -16.56 -16.55 -0.34
C VAL A 176 -16.00 -17.79 0.36
N PHE A 177 -16.30 -17.93 1.65
CA PHE A 177 -15.94 -19.14 2.39
C PHE A 177 -16.91 -20.26 2.01
N VAL A 178 -16.38 -21.33 1.43
CA VAL A 178 -17.14 -22.50 0.99
C VAL A 178 -16.62 -23.77 1.64
N GLN A 179 -17.49 -24.76 1.73
CA GLN A 179 -17.07 -26.11 2.09
C GLN A 179 -16.38 -26.77 0.90
N ALA A 180 -15.08 -27.03 1.04
CA ALA A 180 -14.36 -27.95 0.16
C ALA A 180 -14.40 -29.37 0.74
N TYR A 181 -14.53 -30.38 -0.11
CA TYR A 181 -14.55 -31.78 0.31
C TYR A 181 -13.81 -32.68 -0.68
N ASN A 182 -13.34 -33.82 -0.19
CA ASN A 182 -12.70 -34.85 -1.02
C ASN A 182 -13.78 -35.77 -1.61
N THR A 183 -14.02 -35.65 -2.92
CA THR A 183 -15.04 -36.41 -3.66
C THR A 183 -14.82 -37.92 -3.69
N ARG A 184 -13.59 -38.39 -3.38
CA ARG A 184 -13.29 -39.84 -3.25
C ARG A 184 -13.61 -40.38 -1.86
N ALA A 185 -13.71 -39.51 -0.85
CA ALA A 185 -13.93 -39.90 0.53
C ALA A 185 -15.37 -39.65 1.01
N VAL A 186 -16.05 -38.65 0.44
CA VAL A 186 -17.40 -38.24 0.83
C VAL A 186 -18.25 -38.03 -0.41
N GLY A 187 -19.39 -38.72 -0.49
CA GLY A 187 -20.37 -38.52 -1.56
C GLY A 187 -21.07 -37.16 -1.45
N LYS A 188 -21.54 -36.61 -2.57
CA LYS A 188 -22.21 -35.30 -2.56
C LYS A 188 -23.50 -35.30 -1.73
N GLN A 189 -24.27 -36.39 -1.77
CA GLN A 189 -25.50 -36.56 -0.99
C GLN A 189 -25.28 -36.59 0.53
N ASP A 190 -24.04 -36.88 0.92
CA ASP A 190 -23.58 -37.06 2.29
C ASP A 190 -23.03 -35.78 2.92
N LEU A 191 -23.01 -34.68 2.18
CA LEU A 191 -22.51 -33.39 2.66
C LEU A 191 -23.47 -32.77 3.67
N PRO A 192 -22.94 -32.15 4.74
CA PRO A 192 -23.74 -31.39 5.68
C PRO A 192 -24.39 -30.20 4.95
N LYS A 193 -25.65 -29.93 5.24
CA LYS A 193 -26.40 -28.82 4.63
C LYS A 193 -26.47 -27.62 5.55
N ARG A 194 -26.22 -27.83 6.85
CA ARG A 194 -26.25 -26.82 7.91
C ARG A 194 -25.00 -26.96 8.75
N TRP A 195 -24.58 -25.86 9.38
CA TRP A 195 -23.44 -25.86 10.31
C TRP A 195 -23.60 -26.89 11.44
N ALA A 196 -24.81 -27.05 11.98
CA ALA A 196 -25.09 -28.03 13.03
C ALA A 196 -24.86 -29.49 12.59
N ASP A 197 -24.99 -29.80 11.30
CA ASP A 197 -24.77 -31.16 10.78
C ASP A 197 -23.28 -31.57 10.87
N LEU A 198 -22.37 -30.61 11.06
CA LEU A 198 -20.94 -30.87 11.27
C LEU A 198 -20.64 -31.45 12.66
N LEU A 199 -21.59 -31.36 13.60
CA LEU A 199 -21.48 -31.94 14.94
C LEU A 199 -21.73 -33.46 14.96
N ASP A 200 -22.22 -34.03 13.86
CA ASP A 200 -22.45 -35.48 13.76
C ASP A 200 -21.13 -36.25 14.00
N PRO A 201 -21.09 -37.24 14.92
CA PRO A 201 -19.91 -38.03 15.21
C PRO A 201 -19.22 -38.66 13.99
N ARG A 202 -19.94 -38.87 12.88
CA ARG A 202 -19.38 -39.39 11.62
C ARG A 202 -18.25 -38.53 11.04
N TRP A 203 -18.20 -37.25 11.40
CA TRP A 203 -17.20 -36.27 10.95
C TRP A 203 -15.96 -36.21 11.83
N ARG A 204 -15.93 -36.93 12.96
CA ARG A 204 -14.77 -36.94 13.86
C ARG A 204 -13.50 -37.36 13.12
N GLY A 205 -12.47 -36.52 13.19
CA GLY A 205 -11.20 -36.74 12.48
C GLY A 205 -11.23 -36.46 10.96
N LYS A 206 -12.34 -35.95 10.42
CA LYS A 206 -12.52 -35.68 8.97
C LYS A 206 -12.71 -34.20 8.64
N LEU A 207 -12.71 -33.30 9.63
CA LEU A 207 -12.87 -31.86 9.44
C LEU A 207 -11.51 -31.16 9.48
N GLY A 208 -11.34 -30.17 8.61
CA GLY A 208 -10.20 -29.27 8.59
C GLY A 208 -10.67 -27.83 8.49
N VAL A 209 -10.07 -26.95 9.29
CA VAL A 209 -10.36 -25.51 9.32
C VAL A 209 -9.05 -24.73 9.33
N GLU A 210 -9.04 -23.55 8.72
CA GLU A 210 -7.88 -22.65 8.81
C GLU A 210 -7.92 -21.93 10.16
N ALA A 211 -7.00 -22.31 11.06
CA ALA A 211 -6.99 -21.84 12.45
C ALA A 211 -6.85 -20.32 12.59
N LYS A 212 -6.31 -19.63 11.59
CA LYS A 212 -6.09 -18.17 11.62
C LYS A 212 -7.12 -17.38 10.84
N ALA A 213 -8.18 -18.02 10.32
CA ALA A 213 -9.25 -17.34 9.59
C ALA A 213 -10.22 -16.61 10.54
N GLY A 214 -9.72 -15.58 11.22
CA GLY A 214 -10.49 -14.81 12.22
C GLY A 214 -11.74 -14.14 11.63
N GLU A 215 -11.65 -13.62 10.40
CA GLU A 215 -12.79 -13.04 9.69
C GLU A 215 -13.91 -14.05 9.41
N TRP A 216 -13.57 -15.30 9.09
CA TRP A 216 -14.54 -16.37 8.91
C TRP A 216 -15.21 -16.74 10.23
N TYR A 217 -14.42 -16.91 11.29
CA TYR A 217 -14.93 -17.22 12.62
C TYR A 217 -15.89 -16.13 13.13
N CYS A 218 -15.47 -14.85 13.10
CA CYS A 218 -16.31 -13.74 13.53
C CYS A 218 -17.58 -13.61 12.68
N SER A 219 -17.50 -13.83 11.37
CA SER A 219 -18.68 -13.81 10.49
C SER A 219 -19.65 -14.94 10.83
N LEU A 220 -19.14 -16.13 11.14
CA LEU A 220 -19.95 -17.26 11.55
C LEU A 220 -20.64 -17.01 12.90
N LEU A 221 -19.92 -16.46 13.89
CA LEU A 221 -20.52 -16.06 15.18
C LEU A 221 -21.62 -15.01 14.99
N LYS A 222 -21.38 -14.00 14.15
CA LYS A 222 -22.39 -12.97 13.86
C LYS A 222 -23.65 -13.55 13.20
N ASN A 223 -23.48 -14.52 12.31
CA ASN A 223 -24.59 -15.12 11.56
C ASN A 223 -25.38 -16.15 12.37
N LEU A 224 -24.73 -16.90 13.27
CA LEU A 224 -25.35 -17.96 14.06
C LEU A 224 -25.73 -17.54 15.49
N GLY A 225 -25.22 -16.40 15.95
CA GLY A 225 -25.16 -16.02 17.36
C GLY A 225 -23.89 -16.54 18.03
N GLU A 226 -23.31 -15.76 18.96
CA GLU A 226 -22.01 -16.07 19.58
C GLU A 226 -21.98 -17.46 20.25
N GLU A 227 -23.02 -17.80 21.01
CA GLU A 227 -23.09 -19.08 21.74
C GLU A 227 -23.12 -20.28 20.79
N LYS A 228 -24.09 -20.30 19.86
CA LYS A 228 -24.26 -21.38 18.88
C LYS A 228 -23.07 -21.48 17.92
N GLY A 229 -22.49 -20.35 17.55
CA GLY A 229 -21.32 -20.31 16.69
C GLY A 229 -20.08 -20.86 17.39
N ALA A 230 -19.88 -20.53 18.67
CA ALA A 230 -18.75 -21.01 19.45
C ALA A 230 -18.85 -22.51 19.77
N GLU A 231 -20.06 -23.03 19.97
CA GLU A 231 -20.32 -24.45 20.22
C GLU A 231 -19.80 -25.35 19.09
N LEU A 232 -19.81 -24.88 17.83
CA LEU A 232 -19.30 -25.64 16.68
C LEU A 232 -17.79 -25.93 16.70
N PHE A 233 -17.04 -25.24 17.56
CA PHE A 233 -15.58 -25.33 17.65
C PHE A 233 -15.08 -25.93 18.97
N ARG A 234 -15.99 -26.41 19.83
CA ARG A 234 -15.66 -27.10 21.09
C ARG A 234 -15.74 -28.61 20.92
#